data_AF-A0A2V9WDH8-F1
#
_entry.id   AF-A0A2V9WDH8-F1
#
_cell.length_a   1.000
_cell.length_b   1.000
_cell.length_c   1.000
_cell.angle_alpha   90.00
_cell.angle_beta   90.00
_cell.angle_gamma   90.00
#
_symmetry.space_group_name_H-M   'P 1'
#
loop_
_entity.id
_entity.type
_entity.pdbx_description
1 polymer ?
#
loop_
_entity_poly.entity_id
_entity_poly.type
_entity_poly.pdbx_seq_one_letter_code
_entity_poly.pdbx_strand_id
1 'polypeptide(L)'
;LRDYGFSVAHTHAPALFNRWEFAAPKTADLLNIANFFGLTVKSEGGLITHNLSTAVIGPDGKIVNWYHGSDWQPSDLIKDATAASASRK
;
A
#
# COMPACT_ATOMS: atom_id res chain seq x y z
N LEU A 1 13.63 5.22 -3.81
CA LEU A 1 12.18 5.06 -4.11
C LEU A 1 11.56 6.32 -4.70
N ARG A 2 11.79 7.52 -4.15
CA ARG A 2 11.28 8.77 -4.73
C ARG A 2 11.79 9.06 -6.14
N ASP A 3 13.08 8.84 -6.42
CA ASP A 3 13.64 9.04 -7.77
C ASP A 3 12.97 8.12 -8.80
N TYR A 4 12.73 6.86 -8.42
CA TYR A 4 11.95 5.93 -9.23
C TYR A 4 10.52 6.45 -9.43
N GLY A 5 9.86 6.92 -8.38
CA GLY A 5 8.54 7.55 -8.46
C GLY A 5 8.48 8.74 -9.44
N PHE A 6 9.50 9.60 -9.45
CA PHE A 6 9.61 10.68 -10.43
C PHE A 6 9.80 10.17 -11.86
N SER A 7 10.60 9.12 -12.07
CA SER A 7 10.83 8.54 -13.40
C SER A 7 9.55 8.00 -14.04
N VAL A 8 8.65 7.37 -13.26
CA VAL A 8 7.39 6.82 -13.77
C VAL A 8 6.29 7.88 -13.90
N ALA A 9 6.32 8.92 -13.06
CA ALA A 9 5.37 10.03 -13.10
C ALA A 9 5.71 11.07 -14.19
N HIS A 10 6.88 10.98 -14.82
CA HIS A 10 7.37 11.92 -15.82
C HIS A 10 7.35 13.38 -15.32
N THR A 11 7.59 13.60 -14.03
CA THR A 11 7.64 14.92 -13.39
C THR A 11 8.58 14.89 -12.20
N HIS A 12 9.17 16.04 -11.86
CA HIS A 12 9.94 16.26 -10.63
C HIS A 12 9.26 17.23 -9.66
N ALA A 13 7.94 17.45 -9.84
CA ALA A 13 7.18 18.33 -8.97
C ALA A 13 7.19 17.82 -7.52
N PRO A 14 7.68 18.59 -6.52
CA PRO A 14 7.73 18.16 -5.14
C PRO A 14 6.36 17.75 -4.56
N ALA A 15 5.29 18.39 -5.07
CA ALA A 15 3.92 18.12 -4.66
C ALA A 15 3.45 16.68 -4.90
N LEU A 16 4.14 15.91 -5.76
CA LEU A 16 3.83 14.51 -6.06
C LEU A 16 3.77 13.64 -4.79
N PHE A 17 4.62 13.93 -3.81
CA PHE A 17 4.75 13.14 -2.58
C PHE A 17 4.12 13.80 -1.36
N ASN A 18 3.27 14.82 -1.52
CA ASN A 18 2.56 15.45 -0.41
C ASN A 18 1.59 14.49 0.31
N ARG A 19 1.16 13.43 -0.37
CA ARG A 19 0.18 12.45 0.14
C ARG A 19 0.68 11.01 0.08
N TRP A 20 1.89 10.79 -0.45
CA TRP A 20 2.44 9.46 -0.70
C TRP A 20 3.81 9.33 -0.06
N GLU A 21 3.93 8.32 0.79
CA GLU A 21 5.19 7.90 1.38
C GLU A 21 5.52 6.49 0.87
N PHE A 22 6.79 6.28 0.56
CA PHE A 22 7.29 4.96 0.24
C PHE A 22 8.12 4.45 1.40
N ALA A 23 7.82 3.24 1.86
CA ALA A 23 8.56 2.56 2.91
C ALA A 23 9.13 1.24 2.37
N ALA A 24 10.28 0.86 2.90
CA ALA A 24 10.87 -0.45 2.69
C ALA A 24 11.22 -1.04 4.06
N PRO A 25 10.74 -2.24 4.40
CA PRO A 25 11.09 -2.88 5.65
C PRO A 25 12.55 -3.37 5.62
N LYS A 26 13.11 -3.63 6.80
CA LYS A 26 14.36 -4.38 6.90
C LYS A 26 14.12 -5.80 6.38
N THR A 27 15.14 -6.43 5.79
CA THR A 27 15.03 -7.80 5.28
C THR A 27 14.56 -8.80 6.34
N ALA A 28 15.00 -8.63 7.60
CA ALA A 28 14.59 -9.48 8.71
C ALA A 28 13.09 -9.35 9.07
N ASP A 29 12.47 -8.20 8.78
CA ASP A 29 11.07 -7.91 9.11
C ASP A 29 10.12 -8.22 7.92
N LEU A 30 10.67 -8.40 6.71
CA LEU A 30 9.90 -8.51 5.48
C LEU A 30 8.87 -9.65 5.52
N LEU A 31 9.26 -10.84 5.98
CA LEU A 31 8.36 -11.98 6.04
C LEU A 31 7.22 -11.76 7.05
N ASN A 32 7.50 -11.12 8.19
CA ASN A 32 6.47 -10.83 9.19
C ASN A 32 5.45 -9.84 8.64
N ILE A 33 5.91 -8.79 7.97
CA ILE A 33 5.04 -7.78 7.36
C ILE A 33 4.23 -8.39 6.20
N ALA A 34 4.87 -9.20 5.35
CA ALA A 34 4.20 -9.88 4.26
C ALA A 34 3.07 -10.79 4.79
N ASN A 35 3.37 -11.62 5.80
CA ASN A 35 2.38 -12.50 6.42
C ASN A 35 1.22 -11.72 7.05
N PHE A 36 1.51 -10.62 7.77
CA PHE A 36 0.47 -9.79 8.38
C PHE A 36 -0.49 -9.22 7.33
N PHE A 37 0.04 -8.72 6.21
CA PHE A 37 -0.76 -8.18 5.10
C PHE A 37 -1.13 -9.22 4.04
N GLY A 38 -1.08 -10.52 4.37
CA GLY A 38 -1.55 -11.59 3.48
C GLY A 38 -0.83 -11.62 2.12
N LEU A 39 0.41 -11.14 2.07
CA LEU A 39 1.24 -11.14 0.87
C LEU A 39 1.98 -12.46 0.74
N THR A 40 1.84 -13.08 -0.42
CA THR A 40 2.69 -14.16 -0.92
C THR A 40 3.73 -13.54 -1.85
N VAL A 41 5.00 -13.83 -1.60
CA VAL A 41 6.12 -13.39 -2.44
C VAL A 41 7.01 -14.59 -2.71
N LYS A 42 7.30 -14.86 -3.98
CA LYS A 42 8.17 -15.95 -4.41
C LYS A 42 9.12 -15.46 -5.51
N SER A 43 10.40 -15.78 -5.38
CA SER A 43 11.37 -15.56 -6.44
C SER A 43 11.41 -16.77 -7.37
N GLU A 44 11.30 -16.52 -8.68
CA GLU A 44 11.26 -17.58 -9.69
C GLU A 44 11.93 -17.06 -10.98
N GLY A 45 13.01 -17.71 -11.42
CA GLY A 45 13.66 -17.38 -12.70
C GLY A 45 14.15 -15.93 -12.83
N GLY A 46 14.53 -15.28 -11.72
CA GLY A 46 14.92 -13.86 -11.71
C GLY A 46 13.73 -12.88 -11.64
N LEU A 47 12.50 -13.38 -11.57
CA LEU A 47 11.27 -12.62 -11.37
C LEU A 47 10.73 -12.79 -9.95
N ILE A 48 9.75 -11.95 -9.60
CA ILE A 48 9.03 -12.03 -8.33
C ILE A 48 7.55 -12.28 -8.62
N THR A 49 7.10 -13.50 -8.35
CA THR A 49 5.68 -13.86 -8.34
C THR A 49 5.07 -13.42 -7.01
N HIS A 50 4.01 -12.62 -7.05
CA HIS A 50 3.35 -12.07 -5.86
C HIS A 50 1.85 -11.84 -6.07
N ASN A 51 1.09 -11.71 -4.98
CA ASN A 51 -0.29 -11.22 -5.01
C ASN A 51 -0.37 -9.73 -4.63
N LEU A 52 -1.56 -9.15 -4.80
CA LEU A 52 -1.85 -7.76 -4.47
C LEU A 52 -2.68 -7.68 -3.18
N SER A 53 -2.36 -6.71 -2.33
CA SER A 53 -3.00 -6.47 -1.04
C SER A 53 -3.05 -4.97 -0.78
N THR A 54 -4.24 -4.43 -0.50
CA THR A 54 -4.46 -3.02 -0.19
C THR A 54 -5.32 -2.92 1.08
N ALA A 55 -4.82 -2.26 2.12
CA ALA A 55 -5.52 -2.10 3.39
C ALA A 55 -5.81 -0.62 3.67
N VAL A 56 -7.02 -0.34 4.15
CA VAL A 56 -7.42 0.96 4.71
C VAL A 56 -7.24 0.88 6.22
N ILE A 57 -6.38 1.74 6.76
CA ILE A 57 -6.05 1.79 8.19
C ILE A 57 -6.69 3.05 8.79
N GLY A 58 -7.47 2.87 9.85
CA GLY A 58 -8.11 3.96 10.58
C GLY A 58 -7.12 4.76 11.43
N PRO A 59 -7.53 5.95 11.94
CA PRO A 59 -6.68 6.78 12.80
C PRO A 59 -6.24 6.10 14.10
N ASP A 60 -6.93 5.04 14.53
CA ASP A 60 -6.58 4.22 15.70
C ASP A 60 -5.57 3.10 15.38
N GLY A 61 -5.06 3.04 14.14
CA GLY A 61 -4.08 2.07 13.69
C GLY A 61 -4.66 0.70 13.31
N LYS A 62 -5.99 0.56 13.27
CA LYS A 62 -6.64 -0.72 12.91
C LYS A 62 -7.03 -0.76 11.43
N ILE A 63 -6.98 -1.95 10.85
CA ILE A 63 -7.51 -2.18 9.50
C ILE A 63 -9.03 -2.10 9.57
N VAL A 64 -9.63 -1.20 8.79
CA VAL A 64 -11.09 -1.02 8.69
C VAL A 64 -11.66 -1.58 7.39
N ASN A 65 -10.82 -1.71 6.37
CA ASN A 65 -11.15 -2.48 5.18
C ASN A 65 -9.88 -3.05 4.53
N TRP A 66 -10.02 -4.17 3.82
CA TRP A 66 -8.91 -4.88 3.20
C TRP A 66 -9.33 -5.49 1.86
N TYR A 67 -8.73 -5.00 0.78
CA TYR A 67 -8.91 -5.52 -0.57
C TYR A 67 -7.81 -6.51 -0.92
N HIS A 68 -8.23 -7.69 -1.38
CA HIS A 68 -7.36 -8.69 -1.96
C HIS A 68 -7.43 -8.60 -3.49
N GLY A 69 -6.28 -8.63 -4.17
CA GLY A 69 -6.25 -8.50 -5.63
C GLY A 69 -6.42 -7.06 -6.12
N SER A 70 -6.77 -6.92 -7.40
CA SER A 70 -6.86 -5.64 -8.13
C SER A 70 -8.28 -5.24 -8.54
N ASP A 71 -9.29 -6.02 -8.16
CA ASP A 71 -10.66 -5.85 -8.69
C ASP A 71 -11.43 -4.70 -8.03
N TRP A 72 -10.88 -4.14 -6.94
CA TRP A 72 -11.46 -3.01 -6.21
C TRP A 72 -11.46 -1.74 -7.07
N GLN A 73 -12.49 -0.90 -6.87
CA GLN A 73 -12.58 0.37 -7.58
C GLN A 73 -12.09 1.52 -6.70
N PRO A 74 -11.45 2.56 -7.28
CA PRO A 74 -11.04 3.75 -6.53
C PRO A 74 -12.16 4.40 -5.72
N SER A 75 -13.40 4.36 -6.21
CA SER A 75 -14.58 4.86 -5.49
C SER A 75 -14.82 4.14 -4.16
N ASP A 76 -14.59 2.82 -4.12
CA ASP A 76 -14.78 2.02 -2.92
C ASP A 76 -13.72 2.37 -1.87
N LEU A 77 -12.46 2.49 -2.29
CA LEU A 77 -11.36 2.89 -1.41
C LEU A 77 -11.58 4.29 -0.83
N ILE A 78 -11.99 5.26 -1.65
CA ILE A 78 -12.25 6.62 -1.18
C ILE A 78 -13.39 6.63 -0.16
N LYS A 79 -14.47 5.87 -0.42
CA LYS A 79 -15.59 5.74 0.51
C LYS A 79 -15.14 5.17 1.85
N ASP A 80 -14.38 4.08 1.84
CA ASP A 80 -13.96 3.40 3.06
C ASP A 80 -12.92 4.21 3.85
N ALA A 81 -11.98 4.87 3.17
CA ALA A 81 -11.03 5.78 3.81
C ALA A 81 -11.72 7.01 4.42
N THR A 82 -12.74 7.55 3.76
CA THR A 82 -13.53 8.67 4.29
C THR A 82 -14.31 8.25 5.54
N ALA A 83 -14.97 7.10 5.49
CA ALA A 83 -15.67 6.53 6.64
C ALA A 83 -14.73 6.28 7.83
N ALA A 84 -13.52 5.77 7.58
CA ALA A 84 -12.49 5.55 8.59
C ALA A 84 -12.12 6.83 9.34
N SER A 85 -11.97 7.93 8.61
CA SER A 85 -11.54 9.22 9.16
C SER A 85 -12.61 9.89 10.04
N ALA A 86 -13.89 9.59 9.80
CA ALA A 86 -15.04 10.14 10.51
C ALA A 86 -15.33 9.43 11.84
N SER A 87 -14.77 8.25 12.08
CA SER A 87 -15.01 7.44 13.28
C SER A 87 -14.21 7.89 14.52
N ARG A 88 -13.62 9.09 14.52
CA ARG A 88 -13.07 9.71 15.75
C ARG A 88 -14.23 10.08 16.67
N LYS A 89 -14.52 9.23 17.66
CA LYS A 89 -15.29 9.59 18.85
C LYS A 89 -14.34 9.73 20.04
#